data_AF-A0A0E3QH12-F1
#
_entry.id   AF-A0A0E3QH12-F1
#
_cell.length_a   1.000
_cell.length_b   1.000
_cell.length_c   1.000
_cell.angle_alpha   90.00
_cell.angle_beta   90.00
_cell.angle_gamma   90.00
#
_symmetry.space_group_name_H-M   'P 1'
#
loop_
_entity.id
_entity.type
_entity.pdbx_description
1 polymer ?
#
loop_
_entity_poly.entity_id
_entity_poly.type
_entity_poly.pdbx_seq_one_letter_code
_entity_poly.pdbx_strand_id
1 'polypeptide(L)'
;MGEVEYEMVELLRKLNINRPIALTLACLSKGEEISSQRIEMVSGLRQPEVSIAMRYLRENDWVDMREEKKNQGKGRPVKLYKLTVQMETIINSIEEDVMTESKAVLQNIERLKNLS
;
A
#
# COMPACT_ATOMS: atom_id res chain seq x y z
N MET A 1 -13.91 3.93 4.91
CA MET A 1 -13.85 3.38 3.54
C MET A 1 -15.27 3.25 3.06
N GLY A 2 -15.50 3.55 1.79
CA GLY A 2 -16.71 3.17 1.07
C GLY A 2 -16.54 1.82 0.40
N GLU A 3 -17.59 1.37 -0.29
CA GLU A 3 -17.66 0.06 -0.94
C GLU A 3 -16.51 -0.18 -1.92
N VAL A 4 -16.20 0.81 -2.76
CA VAL A 4 -15.09 0.74 -3.74
C VAL A 4 -13.74 0.51 -3.07
N GLU A 5 -13.48 1.18 -1.94
CA GLU A 5 -12.22 0.99 -1.22
C GLU A 5 -12.13 -0.38 -0.54
N TYR A 6 -13.26 -0.94 -0.08
CA TYR A 6 -13.28 -2.31 0.45
C TYR A 6 -13.05 -3.35 -0.65
N GLU A 7 -13.67 -3.18 -1.82
CA GLU A 7 -13.42 -4.05 -2.97
C GLU A 7 -11.95 -4.00 -3.40
N MET A 8 -11.34 -2.82 -3.43
CA MET A 8 -9.91 -2.65 -3.70
C MET A 8 -9.04 -3.44 -2.71
N VAL A 9 -9.35 -3.39 -1.41
CA VAL A 9 -8.62 -4.14 -0.39
C VAL A 9 -8.71 -5.65 -0.65
N GLU A 10 -9.90 -6.16 -0.95
CA GLU A 10 -10.12 -7.59 -1.23
C GLU A 10 -9.36 -8.05 -2.48
N LEU A 11 -9.35 -7.23 -3.55
CA LEU A 11 -8.61 -7.53 -4.78
C LEU A 11 -7.10 -7.51 -4.54
N LEU A 12 -6.57 -6.48 -3.88
CA LEU A 12 -5.15 -6.41 -3.51
C LEU A 12 -4.75 -7.60 -2.65
N ARG A 13 -5.63 -8.03 -1.74
CA ARG A 13 -5.38 -9.19 -0.88
C ARG A 13 -5.30 -10.50 -1.65
N LYS A 14 -6.12 -10.68 -2.69
CA LYS A 14 -6.08 -11.82 -3.62
C LYS A 14 -4.82 -11.83 -4.48
N LEU A 15 -4.23 -10.66 -4.74
CA LEU A 15 -2.92 -10.49 -5.39
C LEU A 15 -1.75 -10.63 -4.41
N ASN A 16 -1.95 -11.29 -3.25
CA ASN A 16 -0.95 -11.48 -2.20
C ASN A 16 -0.37 -10.21 -1.56
N ILE A 17 -0.94 -9.02 -1.80
CA ILE A 17 -0.53 -7.80 -1.11
C ILE A 17 -0.92 -7.90 0.36
N ASN A 18 0.03 -7.57 1.25
CA ASN A 18 -0.18 -7.65 2.69
C ASN A 18 -1.31 -6.71 3.16
N ARG A 19 -2.12 -7.15 4.13
CA ARG A 19 -3.30 -6.44 4.65
C ARG A 19 -3.01 -4.99 5.05
N PRO A 20 -1.95 -4.65 5.81
CA PRO A 20 -1.66 -3.27 6.13
C PRO A 20 -1.37 -2.41 4.90
N ILE A 21 -0.68 -2.96 3.90
CA ILE A 21 -0.35 -2.28 2.64
C ILE A 21 -1.64 -2.05 1.85
N ALA A 22 -2.46 -3.08 1.67
CA ALA A 22 -3.73 -3.01 0.94
C ALA A 22 -4.69 -1.96 1.54
N LEU A 23 -4.88 -2.01 2.86
CA LEU A 23 -5.72 -1.05 3.57
C LEU A 23 -5.19 0.39 3.47
N THR A 24 -3.87 0.56 3.55
CA THR A 24 -3.25 1.89 3.44
C THR A 24 -3.35 2.44 2.03
N LEU A 25 -3.13 1.63 0.99
CA LEU A 25 -3.33 2.01 -0.41
C LEU A 25 -4.77 2.41 -0.69
N ALA A 26 -5.74 1.64 -0.19
CA ALA A 26 -7.16 1.96 -0.34
C ALA A 26 -7.55 3.26 0.37
N CYS A 27 -6.91 3.59 1.51
CA CYS A 27 -7.08 4.90 2.15
C CYS A 27 -6.52 6.06 1.30
N LEU A 28 -5.46 5.83 0.56
CA LEU A 28 -4.75 6.83 -0.26
C LEU A 28 -5.32 6.97 -1.67
N SER A 29 -6.16 6.03 -2.12
CA SER A 29 -6.64 5.91 -3.51
C SER A 29 -7.40 7.14 -4.03
N LYS A 30 -7.97 7.94 -3.13
CA LYS A 30 -8.69 9.17 -3.47
C LYS A 30 -7.77 10.32 -3.88
N GLY A 31 -6.46 10.18 -3.70
CA GLY A 31 -5.46 11.19 -4.06
C GLY A 31 -5.39 12.39 -3.10
N GLU A 32 -6.26 12.43 -2.09
CA GLU A 32 -6.22 13.44 -1.03
C GLU A 32 -5.12 13.14 -0.03
N GLU A 33 -4.53 14.19 0.55
CA GLU A 33 -3.63 14.03 1.68
C GLU A 33 -4.39 13.49 2.90
N ILE A 34 -3.81 12.48 3.55
CA ILE A 34 -4.41 11.83 4.71
C ILE A 34 -3.38 11.69 5.83
N SER A 35 -3.81 11.93 7.07
CA SER A 35 -2.94 11.78 8.24
C SER A 35 -2.81 10.32 8.68
N SER A 36 -1.69 9.98 9.34
CA SER A 36 -1.54 8.63 9.95
C SER A 36 -2.72 8.30 10.86
N GLN A 37 -3.17 9.26 11.67
CA GLN A 37 -4.29 9.07 12.60
C GLN A 37 -5.60 8.78 11.85
N ARG A 38 -5.82 9.42 10.71
CA ARG A 38 -7.02 9.18 9.90
C ARG A 38 -6.96 7.81 9.22
N ILE A 39 -5.78 7.38 8.76
CA ILE A 39 -5.59 6.02 8.26
C ILE A 39 -5.92 5.00 9.35
N GLU A 40 -5.37 5.14 10.56
CA GLU A 40 -5.66 4.23 11.69
C GLU A 40 -7.17 4.13 11.95
N MET A 41 -7.85 5.28 12.01
CA MET A 41 -9.29 5.35 12.27
C MET A 41 -10.14 4.69 11.18
N VAL A 42 -9.78 4.88 9.91
CA VAL A 42 -10.59 4.45 8.76
C VAL A 42 -10.30 3.00 8.36
N SER A 43 -9.06 2.54 8.54
CA SER A 43 -8.62 1.18 8.19
C SER A 43 -8.68 0.19 9.36
N GLY A 44 -8.77 0.68 10.60
CA GLY A 44 -8.64 -0.15 11.80
C GLY A 44 -7.22 -0.67 12.05
N LEU A 45 -6.22 -0.18 11.32
CA LEU A 45 -4.81 -0.48 11.56
C LEU A 45 -4.30 0.26 12.79
N ARG A 46 -3.36 -0.36 13.51
CA ARG A 46 -2.58 0.32 14.55
C ARG A 46 -1.37 1.02 13.94
N GLN A 47 -0.87 2.05 14.63
CA GLN A 47 0.31 2.82 14.24
C GLN A 47 1.52 1.99 13.74
N PRO A 48 1.90 0.83 14.34
CA PRO A 48 2.99 0.01 13.82
C PRO A 48 2.69 -0.56 12.43
N GLU A 49 1.47 -1.01 12.19
CA GLU A 49 1.03 -1.56 10.90
C GLU A 49 1.00 -0.46 9.82
N VAL A 50 0.51 0.73 10.17
CA VAL A 50 0.55 1.91 9.28
C VAL A 50 2.00 2.27 8.94
N SER A 51 2.91 2.17 9.91
CA SER A 51 4.33 2.46 9.67
C SER A 51 5.00 1.46 8.73
N ILE A 52 4.65 0.17 8.85
CA ILE A 52 5.14 -0.86 7.94
C ILE A 52 4.61 -0.61 6.52
N ALA A 53 3.32 -0.31 6.39
CA ALA A 53 2.73 0.00 5.09
C ALA A 53 3.38 1.25 4.47
N MET A 54 3.49 2.35 5.22
CA MET A 54 4.11 3.58 4.74
C MET A 54 5.59 3.45 4.41
N ARG A 55 6.29 2.51 5.05
CA ARG A 55 7.67 2.19 4.68
C ARG A 55 7.70 1.52 3.32
N TYR A 56 6.92 0.46 3.12
CA TYR A 56 6.83 -0.24 1.83
C TYR A 56 6.43 0.72 0.70
N LEU A 57 5.42 1.55 0.90
CA LEU A 57 4.97 2.51 -0.11
C LEU A 57 6.03 3.56 -0.46
N ARG A 58 6.87 3.98 0.51
CA ARG A 58 7.99 4.88 0.24
C ARG A 58 9.16 4.20 -0.43
N GLU A 59 9.46 2.94 -0.09
CA GLU A 59 10.51 2.16 -0.75
C GLU A 59 10.20 1.90 -2.23
N ASN A 60 8.92 1.99 -2.63
CA ASN A 60 8.48 1.93 -4.03
C ASN A 60 8.24 3.33 -4.65
N ASP A 61 8.61 4.42 -3.96
CA ASP A 61 8.39 5.80 -4.41
C ASP A 61 6.92 6.18 -4.71
N TRP A 62 5.95 5.48 -4.09
CA TRP A 62 4.51 5.67 -4.34
C TRP A 62 3.85 6.70 -3.42
N VAL A 63 4.48 7.06 -2.31
CA VAL A 63 3.92 7.98 -1.32
C VAL A 63 4.96 9.00 -0.85
N ASP A 64 4.52 10.24 -0.66
CA ASP A 64 5.31 11.29 0.00
C ASP A 64 4.78 11.54 1.42
N MET A 65 5.63 12.09 2.29
CA MET A 65 5.31 12.41 3.67
C MET A 65 5.75 13.83 4.02
N ARG A 66 4.82 14.64 4.50
CA ARG A 66 5.12 15.94 5.11
C ARG A 66 4.73 15.98 6.58
N GLU A 67 5.48 16.75 7.35
CA GLU A 67 5.16 17.03 8.74
C GLU A 67 4.49 18.40 8.89
N GLU A 68 3.32 18.41 9.52
CA GLU A 68 2.61 19.64 9.86
C GLU A 68 2.75 19.93 11.35
N LYS A 69 3.26 21.13 11.67
CA LYS A 69 3.33 21.61 13.05
C LYS A 69 1.93 22.01 13.49
N LYS A 70 1.50 21.54 14.66
CA LYS A 70 0.25 22.02 15.25
C LYS A 70 0.34 23.51 15.56
N ASN A 71 -0.78 24.22 15.34
CA ASN A 71 -0.92 25.63 15.68
C ASN A 71 -0.41 25.88 17.11
N GLN A 72 0.43 26.91 17.28
CA GLN A 72 1.11 27.29 18.53
C GLN A 72 2.29 26.40 18.98
N GLY A 73 2.77 25.46 18.16
CA GLY A 73 4.03 24.74 18.41
C GLY A 73 4.00 23.76 19.59
N LYS A 74 2.81 23.45 20.14
CA LYS A 74 2.65 22.46 21.21
C LYS A 74 2.16 21.12 20.65
N GLY A 75 2.87 20.05 20.98
CA GLY A 75 2.52 18.68 20.63
C GLY A 75 3.42 18.06 19.56
N ARG A 76 3.23 16.77 19.30
CA ARG A 76 3.95 16.06 18.24
C ARG A 76 3.45 16.51 16.87
N PRO A 77 4.35 16.71 15.88
CA PRO A 77 3.94 17.02 14.52
C PRO A 77 3.05 15.92 13.95
N VAL A 78 2.14 16.30 13.06
CA VAL A 78 1.24 15.37 12.37
C VAL A 78 1.87 14.99 11.04
N LYS A 79 1.97 13.70 10.77
CA LYS A 79 2.43 13.19 9.47
C LYS A 79 1.25 13.10 8.52
N LEU A 80 1.40 13.72 7.36
CA LEU A 80 0.44 13.71 6.27
C LEU A 80 1.07 13.00 5.08
N TYR A 81 0.27 12.16 4.42
CA TYR A 81 0.71 11.29 3.34
C TYR A 81 -0.17 11.48 2.12
N LYS A 82 0.42 11.36 0.94
CA LYS A 82 -0.26 11.47 -0.35
C LYS A 82 0.45 10.60 -1.38
N LEU A 83 -0.30 10.05 -2.34
CA LEU A 83 0.32 9.38 -3.48
C LEU A 83 1.09 10.38 -4.36
N THR A 84 2.30 10.00 -4.73
CA THR A 84 3.17 10.74 -5.67
C THR A 84 2.85 10.38 -7.12
N VAL A 85 2.32 9.18 -7.34
CA VAL A 85 1.95 8.61 -8.64
C VAL A 85 0.45 8.30 -8.69
N GLN A 86 -0.07 8.09 -9.90
CA GLN A 86 -1.46 7.68 -10.08
C GLN A 86 -1.65 6.24 -9.63
N MET A 87 -2.86 5.90 -9.17
CA MET A 87 -3.18 4.53 -8.75
C MET A 87 -2.96 3.52 -9.88
N GLU A 88 -3.22 3.90 -11.13
CA GLU A 88 -2.93 3.07 -12.31
C GLU A 88 -1.45 2.67 -12.40
N THR A 89 -0.53 3.59 -12.12
CA THR A 89 0.91 3.30 -12.10
C THR A 89 1.27 2.26 -11.04
N ILE A 90 0.62 2.33 -9.87
CA ILE A 90 0.82 1.36 -8.79
C ILE A 90 0.29 -0.01 -9.21
N ILE A 91 -0.90 -0.06 -9.83
CA ILE A 91 -1.50 -1.30 -10.33
C ILE A 91 -0.61 -1.96 -11.37
N ASN A 92 -0.06 -1.19 -12.32
CA ASN A 92 0.84 -1.71 -13.35
C ASN A 92 2.13 -2.30 -12.74
N SER A 93 2.67 -1.67 -11.69
CA SER A 93 3.82 -2.21 -10.97
C SER A 93 3.49 -3.54 -10.27
N ILE A 94 2.32 -3.64 -9.64
CA ILE A 94 1.85 -4.88 -9.02
C ILE A 94 1.62 -5.97 -10.07
N GLU A 95 1.07 -5.61 -11.24
CA GLU A 95 0.89 -6.54 -12.36
C GLU A 95 2.23 -7.11 -12.84
N GLU A 96 3.24 -6.26 -13.00
CA GLU A 96 4.59 -6.68 -13.41
C GLU A 96 5.24 -7.64 -12.39
N ASP A 97 5.10 -7.35 -11.09
CA ASP A 97 5.57 -8.21 -10.01
C ASP A 97 4.89 -9.59 -10.06
N VAL A 98 3.56 -9.62 -10.17
CA VAL A 98 2.77 -10.85 -10.25
C VAL A 98 3.14 -11.67 -11.49
N MET A 99 3.33 -11.03 -12.64
CA MET A 99 3.76 -11.69 -13.87
C MET A 99 5.16 -12.29 -13.73
N THR A 100 6.07 -11.57 -13.09
CA THR A 100 7.44 -12.03 -12.84
C THR A 100 7.48 -13.23 -11.90
N GLU A 101 6.73 -13.17 -10.79
CA GLU A 101 6.61 -14.29 -9.84
C GLU A 101 5.97 -15.52 -10.50
N SER A 102 4.88 -15.32 -11.24
CA SER A 102 4.18 -16.40 -11.97
C SER A 102 5.10 -17.10 -12.96
N LYS A 103 5.90 -16.33 -13.70
CA LYS A 103 6.90 -16.87 -14.63
C LYS A 103 7.94 -17.72 -13.91
N ALA A 104 8.46 -17.27 -12.77
CA ALA A 104 9.42 -18.03 -11.98
C ALA A 104 8.82 -19.34 -11.44
N VAL A 105 7.57 -19.31 -10.97
CA VAL A 105 6.84 -20.50 -10.50
C VAL A 105 6.66 -21.52 -11.65
N LEU A 106 6.22 -21.06 -12.83
CA LEU A 106 6.06 -21.93 -14.00
C LEU A 106 7.39 -22.53 -14.46
N GLN A 107 8.48 -21.76 -14.43
CA GLN A 107 9.82 -22.27 -14.73
C GLN A 107 10.26 -23.35 -13.74
N ASN A 108 9.96 -23.19 -12.44
CA ASN A 108 10.26 -24.22 -11.45
C ASN A 108 9.46 -25.50 -11.69
N ILE A 109 8.17 -25.40 -12.04
CA ILE A 109 7.34 -26.55 -12.42
C ILE A 109 7.93 -27.27 -13.63
N GLU A 110 8.34 -26.53 -14.65
CA GLU A 110 8.94 -27.11 -15.85
C GLU A 110 10.26 -27.85 -15.56
N ARG A 111 11.09 -27.28 -14.67
CA ARG A 111 12.30 -27.97 -14.19
C ARG A 111 11.98 -29.26 -13.45
N LEU A 112 10.93 -29.28 -12.61
CA LEU A 112 10.51 -30.50 -11.91
C LEU A 112 10.03 -31.58 -12.88
N LYS A 113 9.28 -31.21 -13.93
CA LYS A 113 8.84 -32.17 -14.96
C LYS A 113 10.02 -32.81 -15.69
N ASN A 114 11.08 -32.05 -15.97
CA ASN A 114 12.28 -32.56 -16.63
C ASN A 114 13.17 -33.45 -15.74
N LEU A 115 12.92 -33.47 -14.43
CA LEU A 115 13.61 -34.34 -13.47
C LEU A 115 12.84 -35.63 -13.16
N SER A 116 11.56 -35.71 -13.56
CA SER A 116 10.70 -36.90 -13.41
C SER A 116 10.74 -37.77 -14.66
#